data_AF-A0A161WJY6-F1
#
_entry.id   AF-A0A161WJY6-F1
#
_cell.length_a   1.000
_cell.length_b   1.000
_cell.length_c   1.000
_cell.angle_alpha   90.00
_cell.angle_beta   90.00
_cell.angle_gamma   90.00
#
_symmetry.space_group_name_H-M   'P 1'
#
loop_
_entity.id
_entity.type
_entity.pdbx_description
1 polymer ?
#
loop_
_entity_poly.entity_id
_entity_poly.type
_entity_poly.pdbx_seq_one_letter_code
_entity_poly.pdbx_strand_id
1 'polypeptide(L)'
;MASTVLSPASPVELLHYIVTFQAYPTTLLICCPREDFISTLAFDVQEHISREDSRDLDERPLLPLLSATLYQTAVARHIRILFIPTVTHLRAYLSAFDPSDSLTPPPPNYPPPSSGKRRAPLLLVYGFLNLHRDSSEWSAQGLSNSAAVLIEAARRTDFKPVIVESKGAGGHEDFKALLRDDVPVLSGGSRRGEGVWTGRTVEIKQVLGRWFRFQMGQWDV
;
A
#
# COMPACT_ATOMS: atom_id res chain seq x y z
N MET A 1 15.11 -2.53 -10.29
CA MET A 1 13.69 -2.43 -10.71
C MET A 1 13.15 -1.06 -10.30
N ALA A 2 12.14 -0.52 -10.98
CA ALA A 2 11.62 0.81 -10.64
C ALA A 2 10.68 0.73 -9.42
N SER A 3 11.03 1.45 -8.35
CA SER A 3 10.19 1.68 -7.19
C SER A 3 9.01 2.58 -7.56
N THR A 4 7.80 2.25 -7.11
CA THR A 4 6.59 2.98 -7.54
C THR A 4 5.67 3.37 -6.39
N VAL A 5 5.09 4.57 -6.46
CA VAL A 5 3.90 4.98 -5.70
C VAL A 5 2.72 4.93 -6.67
N LEU A 6 1.70 4.14 -6.37
CA LEU A 6 0.47 4.07 -7.16
C LEU A 6 -0.57 5.06 -6.62
N SER A 7 -1.55 5.42 -7.45
CA SER A 7 -2.72 6.19 -7.02
C SER A 7 -3.44 5.49 -5.85
N PRO A 8 -4.14 6.23 -4.98
CA PRO A 8 -4.85 5.64 -3.87
C PRO A 8 -5.89 4.61 -4.31
N ALA A 9 -6.11 3.60 -3.50
CA ALA A 9 -7.07 2.52 -3.72
C ALA A 9 -7.91 2.31 -2.46
N SER A 10 -9.14 1.80 -2.61
CA SER A 10 -9.86 1.23 -1.47
C SER A 10 -9.27 -0.14 -1.07
N PRO A 11 -9.50 -0.63 0.16
CA PRO A 11 -9.21 -2.02 0.52
C PRO A 11 -9.72 -3.05 -0.49
N VAL A 12 -10.94 -2.88 -1.03
CA VAL A 12 -11.52 -3.81 -2.02
C VAL A 12 -10.72 -3.80 -3.31
N GLU A 13 -10.45 -2.62 -3.88
CA GLU A 13 -9.68 -2.45 -5.12
C GLU A 13 -8.26 -3.01 -4.98
N LEU A 14 -7.61 -2.72 -3.84
CA LEU A 14 -6.28 -3.22 -3.55
C LEU A 14 -6.25 -4.75 -3.52
N LEU A 15 -7.13 -5.38 -2.74
CA LEU A 15 -7.16 -6.83 -2.59
C LEU A 15 -7.51 -7.52 -3.90
N HIS A 16 -8.45 -6.95 -4.67
CA HIS A 16 -8.79 -7.48 -5.98
C HIS A 16 -7.61 -7.40 -6.95
N TYR A 17 -6.94 -6.24 -7.03
CA TYR A 17 -5.72 -6.08 -7.84
C TYR A 17 -4.63 -7.08 -7.44
N ILE A 18 -4.40 -7.30 -6.15
CA ILE A 18 -3.34 -8.20 -5.70
C ILE A 18 -3.66 -9.64 -6.10
N VAL A 19 -4.88 -10.10 -5.84
CA VAL A 19 -5.32 -11.47 -6.14
C VAL A 19 -5.39 -11.74 -7.65
N THR A 20 -5.65 -10.72 -8.46
CA THR A 20 -5.76 -10.85 -9.92
C THR A 20 -4.40 -10.79 -10.63
N PHE A 21 -3.46 -9.95 -10.18
CA PHE A 21 -2.23 -9.68 -10.94
C PHE A 21 -0.93 -10.15 -10.29
N GLN A 22 -0.95 -10.45 -8.99
CA GLN A 22 0.27 -10.76 -8.26
C GLN A 22 0.40 -12.26 -8.03
N ALA A 23 1.66 -12.68 -7.93
CA ALA A 23 2.03 -14.07 -7.74
C ALA A 23 3.01 -14.19 -6.59
N TYR A 24 3.25 -15.42 -6.17
CA TYR A 24 4.21 -15.73 -5.11
C TYR A 24 5.66 -15.36 -5.51
N PRO A 25 6.48 -14.85 -4.57
CA PRO A 25 6.08 -14.33 -3.27
C PRO A 25 5.52 -12.90 -3.41
N THR A 26 4.53 -12.52 -2.61
CA THR A 26 4.10 -11.13 -2.47
C THR A 26 3.87 -10.84 -1.00
N THR A 27 4.44 -9.74 -0.51
CA THR A 27 4.27 -9.27 0.87
C THR A 27 3.53 -7.95 0.87
N LEU A 28 2.39 -7.92 1.55
CA LEU A 28 1.54 -6.76 1.77
C LEU A 28 1.67 -6.31 3.24
N LEU A 29 2.14 -5.09 3.44
CA LEU A 29 2.20 -4.41 4.73
C LEU A 29 1.06 -3.40 4.81
N ILE A 30 0.10 -3.63 5.70
CA ILE A 30 -1.05 -2.76 5.92
C ILE A 30 -0.73 -1.85 7.10
N CYS A 31 -0.60 -0.56 6.85
CA CYS A 31 -0.15 0.44 7.81
C CYS A 31 -1.31 1.08 8.60
N CYS A 32 -2.19 0.23 9.11
CA CYS A 32 -3.23 0.61 10.07
C CYS A 32 -3.56 -0.60 10.98
N PRO A 33 -4.29 -0.38 12.08
CA PRO A 33 -4.83 -1.47 12.89
C PRO A 33 -5.69 -2.43 12.05
N ARG A 34 -5.72 -3.70 12.45
CA ARG A 34 -6.41 -4.75 11.69
C ARG A 34 -7.91 -4.53 11.66
N GLU A 35 -8.46 -4.14 12.80
CA GLU A 35 -9.86 -3.77 13.03
C GLU A 35 -10.31 -2.63 12.12
N ASP A 36 -9.48 -1.59 11.96
CA ASP A 36 -9.79 -0.44 11.11
C ASP A 36 -9.83 -0.88 9.64
N PHE A 37 -8.82 -1.63 9.19
CA PHE A 37 -8.78 -2.13 7.82
C PHE A 37 -9.99 -3.00 7.49
N ILE A 38 -10.35 -3.92 8.38
CA ILE A 38 -11.50 -4.81 8.19
C ILE A 38 -12.81 -4.03 8.22
N SER A 39 -12.93 -3.03 9.09
CA SER A 39 -14.13 -2.20 9.17
C SER A 39 -14.31 -1.37 7.89
N THR A 40 -13.24 -0.74 7.37
CA THR A 40 -13.28 -0.04 6.09
C THR A 40 -13.60 -0.99 4.94
N LEU A 41 -12.98 -2.18 4.92
CA LEU A 41 -13.27 -3.20 3.90
C LEU A 41 -14.74 -3.64 3.92
N ALA A 42 -15.31 -3.89 5.10
CA ALA A 42 -16.70 -4.28 5.26
C ALA A 42 -17.66 -3.15 4.83
N PHE A 43 -17.33 -1.91 5.19
CA PHE A 43 -18.07 -0.73 4.76
C PHE A 43 -18.07 -0.59 3.23
N ASP A 44 -16.91 -0.70 2.59
CA ASP A 44 -16.78 -0.62 1.13
C ASP A 44 -17.62 -1.71 0.43
N VAL A 45 -17.58 -2.94 0.95
CA VAL A 45 -18.39 -4.05 0.43
C VAL A 45 -19.88 -3.73 0.56
N GLN A 46 -20.33 -3.21 1.70
CA GLN A 46 -21.74 -2.87 1.92
C GLN A 46 -22.21 -1.72 1.03
N GLU A 47 -21.39 -0.68 0.85
CA GLU A 47 -21.66 0.44 -0.07
C GLU A 47 -21.81 -0.04 -1.51
N HIS A 48 -20.95 -0.95 -1.95
CA HIS A 48 -21.03 -1.55 -3.28
C HIS A 48 -22.33 -2.33 -3.47
N ILE A 49 -22.70 -3.21 -2.51
CA ILE A 49 -23.96 -3.96 -2.55
C ILE A 49 -25.17 -3.01 -2.60
N SER A 50 -25.16 -1.95 -1.80
CA SER A 50 -26.28 -0.99 -1.74
C SER A 50 -26.45 -0.18 -3.04
N ARG A 51 -25.34 0.09 -3.75
CA ARG A 51 -25.35 0.71 -5.09
C ARG A 51 -25.76 -0.26 -6.21
N GLU A 52 -25.79 -1.56 -5.94
CA GLU A 52 -26.25 -2.58 -6.88
C GLU A 52 -27.77 -2.78 -6.79
N ASP A 53 -28.36 -2.68 -5.59
CA ASP A 53 -29.82 -2.79 -5.40
C ASP A 53 -30.64 -1.68 -6.07
N SER A 54 -29.99 -0.60 -6.51
CA SER A 54 -30.60 0.51 -7.26
C SER A 54 -30.44 0.41 -8.78
N ARG A 55 -29.73 -0.62 -9.28
CA ARG A 55 -29.56 -0.91 -10.72
C ARG A 55 -30.42 -2.10 -11.13
N ASP A 56 -30.91 -2.10 -12.37
CA ASP A 56 -31.83 -3.13 -12.90
C ASP A 56 -31.31 -4.57 -12.67
N LEU A 57 -32.23 -5.50 -12.38
CA LEU A 57 -31.97 -6.87 -11.90
C LEU A 57 -31.08 -7.74 -12.81
N ASP A 58 -30.89 -7.37 -14.08
CA ASP A 58 -30.19 -8.17 -15.09
C ASP A 58 -28.69 -7.84 -15.24
N GLU A 59 -28.18 -6.76 -14.62
CA GLU A 59 -26.76 -6.39 -14.65
C GLU A 59 -26.20 -6.24 -13.23
N ARG A 60 -26.15 -7.34 -12.48
CA ARG A 60 -25.43 -7.41 -11.20
C ARG A 60 -23.98 -7.89 -11.43
N PRO A 61 -23.00 -7.01 -11.66
CA PRO A 61 -21.61 -7.42 -11.54
C PRO A 61 -21.32 -7.65 -10.05
N LEU A 62 -21.42 -8.89 -9.60
CA LEU A 62 -20.98 -9.30 -8.27
C LEU A 62 -19.59 -8.72 -8.01
N LEU A 63 -19.40 -8.07 -6.86
CA LEU A 63 -18.09 -7.62 -6.40
C LEU A 63 -17.01 -8.68 -6.71
N PRO A 64 -16.01 -8.39 -7.55
CA PRO A 64 -15.05 -9.39 -8.03
C PRO A 64 -14.31 -10.12 -6.90
N LEU A 65 -14.11 -9.44 -5.77
CA LEU A 65 -13.51 -10.02 -4.57
C LEU A 65 -14.39 -11.07 -3.87
N LEU A 66 -15.73 -10.93 -3.96
CA LEU A 66 -16.70 -11.88 -3.39
C LEU A 66 -16.99 -13.04 -4.34
N SER A 67 -16.73 -12.87 -5.64
CA SER A 67 -16.84 -13.90 -6.68
C SER A 67 -15.48 -14.50 -7.05
N ALA A 68 -14.52 -14.45 -6.12
CA ALA A 68 -13.16 -14.91 -6.36
C ALA A 68 -13.12 -16.35 -6.90
N THR A 69 -12.50 -16.53 -8.05
CA THR A 69 -12.34 -17.83 -8.70
C THR A 69 -11.49 -18.77 -7.84
N LEU A 70 -11.58 -20.09 -8.09
CA LEU A 70 -10.69 -21.07 -7.45
C LEU A 70 -9.20 -20.73 -7.66
N TYR A 71 -8.86 -20.19 -8.83
CA TYR A 71 -7.50 -19.75 -9.14
C TYR A 71 -7.09 -18.57 -8.26
N GLN A 72 -7.92 -17.53 -8.18
CA GLN A 72 -7.71 -16.37 -7.31
C GLN A 72 -7.60 -16.77 -5.84
N THR A 73 -8.45 -17.70 -5.37
CA THR A 73 -8.38 -18.24 -4.00
C THR A 73 -7.07 -18.99 -3.76
N ALA A 74 -6.60 -19.77 -4.73
CA ALA A 74 -5.31 -20.45 -4.64
C ALA A 74 -4.16 -19.43 -4.57
N VAL A 75 -4.18 -18.39 -5.42
CA VAL A 75 -3.20 -17.29 -5.39
C VAL A 75 -3.22 -16.56 -4.05
N ALA A 76 -4.40 -16.28 -3.50
CA ALA A 76 -4.55 -15.55 -2.24
C ALA A 76 -3.83 -16.22 -1.06
N ARG A 77 -3.84 -17.56 -1.02
CA ARG A 77 -3.11 -18.35 -0.01
C ARG A 77 -1.61 -18.17 -0.07
N HIS A 78 -1.08 -17.63 -1.16
CA HIS A 78 0.34 -17.39 -1.39
C HIS A 78 0.76 -15.91 -1.21
N ILE A 79 -0.12 -15.07 -0.68
CA ILE A 79 0.17 -13.67 -0.34
C ILE A 79 0.41 -13.57 1.17
N ARG A 80 1.55 -13.01 1.56
CA ARG A 80 1.88 -12.71 2.96
C ARG A 80 1.29 -11.34 3.31
N ILE A 81 0.43 -11.27 4.32
CA ILE A 81 -0.17 -10.01 4.80
C ILE A 81 0.25 -9.75 6.24
N LEU A 82 0.70 -8.53 6.55
CA LEU A 82 1.02 -8.10 7.91
C LEU A 82 0.37 -6.74 8.21
N PHE A 83 -0.13 -6.58 9.43
CA PHE A 83 -0.64 -5.31 9.95
C PHE A 83 0.43 -4.63 10.80
N ILE A 84 0.74 -3.38 10.46
CA ILE A 84 1.85 -2.60 11.03
C ILE A 84 1.33 -1.20 11.38
N PRO A 85 0.75 -1.01 12.57
CA PRO A 85 0.03 0.21 12.91
C PRO A 85 0.92 1.38 13.35
N THR A 86 2.25 1.23 13.38
CA THR A 86 3.15 2.37 13.71
C THR A 86 4.39 2.43 12.81
N VAL A 87 4.93 3.65 12.66
CA VAL A 87 6.18 3.90 11.91
C VAL A 87 7.35 3.09 12.47
N THR A 88 7.45 2.97 13.80
CA THR A 88 8.49 2.17 14.46
C THR A 88 8.42 0.70 14.06
N HIS A 89 7.23 0.11 14.07
CA HIS A 89 7.04 -1.28 13.64
C HIS A 89 7.35 -1.45 12.15
N LEU A 90 6.99 -0.49 11.30
CA LEU A 90 7.30 -0.53 9.87
C LEU A 90 8.81 -0.56 9.63
N ARG A 91 9.54 0.37 10.25
CA ARG A 91 11.01 0.45 10.11
C ARG A 91 11.69 -0.79 10.69
N ALA A 92 11.26 -1.27 11.85
CA ALA A 92 11.81 -2.46 12.48
C ALA A 92 11.60 -3.71 11.60
N TYR A 93 10.37 -3.91 11.12
CA TYR A 93 10.04 -5.03 10.24
C TYR A 93 10.85 -5.00 8.94
N LEU A 94 10.89 -3.86 8.25
CA LEU A 94 11.65 -3.72 7.01
C LEU A 94 13.15 -3.92 7.20
N SER A 95 13.71 -3.48 8.33
CA SER A 95 15.13 -3.67 8.64
C SER A 95 15.49 -5.16 8.76
N ALA A 96 14.60 -5.97 9.34
CA ALA A 96 14.80 -7.41 9.49
C ALA A 96 14.09 -8.25 8.40
N PHE A 97 13.49 -7.62 7.39
CA PHE A 97 12.62 -8.31 6.42
C PHE A 97 13.37 -9.41 5.67
N ASP A 98 12.97 -10.66 5.86
CA ASP A 98 13.44 -11.80 5.05
C ASP A 98 12.23 -12.53 4.41
N PRO A 99 12.23 -12.75 3.09
CA PRO A 99 11.24 -13.59 2.43
C PRO A 99 11.21 -15.02 2.96
N SER A 100 12.32 -15.58 3.45
CA SER A 100 12.36 -16.94 4.01
C SER A 100 11.56 -17.08 5.30
N ASP A 101 11.32 -15.99 6.03
CA ASP A 101 10.49 -15.99 7.24
C ASP A 101 9.00 -16.15 6.95
N SER A 102 8.62 -16.22 5.68
CA SER A 102 7.25 -16.42 5.29
C SER A 102 6.80 -17.84 5.60
N LEU A 103 5.80 -17.97 6.48
CA LEU A 103 5.06 -19.22 6.70
C LEU A 103 4.18 -19.61 5.50
N THR A 104 4.15 -18.77 4.47
CA THR A 104 3.39 -19.00 3.25
C THR A 104 4.18 -19.93 2.32
N PRO A 105 3.72 -21.18 2.11
CA PRO A 105 4.45 -22.13 1.28
C PRO A 105 4.47 -21.67 -0.19
N PRO A 106 5.50 -22.03 -0.96
CA PRO A 106 5.51 -21.77 -2.39
C PRO A 106 4.37 -22.53 -3.09
N PRO A 107 3.80 -21.99 -4.18
CA PRO A 107 2.80 -22.71 -4.96
C PRO A 107 3.41 -23.96 -5.62
N PRO A 108 2.59 -24.98 -5.95
CA PRO A 108 3.04 -26.15 -6.68
C PRO A 108 3.72 -25.75 -7.99
N ASN A 109 4.81 -26.43 -8.36
CA ASN A 109 5.61 -26.14 -9.55
C ASN A 109 6.18 -24.72 -9.62
N TYR A 110 6.36 -24.04 -8.47
CA TYR A 110 7.04 -22.75 -8.44
C TYR A 110 8.48 -22.93 -8.96
N PRO A 111 8.86 -22.24 -10.07
CA PRO A 111 10.16 -22.47 -10.67
C PRO A 111 11.31 -22.07 -9.72
N PRO A 112 12.57 -22.47 -9.98
CA PRO A 112 13.74 -22.01 -9.23
C PRO A 112 14.17 -20.60 -9.69
N PRO A 113 14.62 -19.70 -8.79
CA PRO A 113 14.82 -18.25 -9.06
C PRO A 113 15.68 -17.93 -10.29
N SER A 114 16.53 -18.87 -10.72
CA SER A 114 17.36 -18.77 -11.92
C SER A 114 16.62 -18.78 -13.26
N SER A 115 15.30 -19.02 -13.30
CA SER A 115 14.58 -19.26 -14.56
C SER A 115 14.34 -18.03 -15.44
N GLY A 116 14.64 -16.80 -14.98
CA GLY A 116 14.52 -15.55 -15.75
C GLY A 116 13.09 -15.16 -16.18
N LYS A 117 12.12 -16.07 -16.06
CA LYS A 117 10.71 -15.93 -16.45
C LYS A 117 9.83 -15.33 -15.34
N ARG A 118 10.42 -14.85 -14.23
CA ARG A 118 9.65 -14.38 -13.08
C ARG A 118 9.38 -12.89 -13.15
N ARG A 119 8.11 -12.52 -12.97
CA ARG A 119 7.77 -11.18 -12.51
C ARG A 119 8.33 -11.01 -11.11
N ALA A 120 8.94 -9.86 -10.85
CA ALA A 120 9.53 -9.60 -9.56
C ALA A 120 8.46 -9.54 -8.46
N PRO A 121 8.72 -10.15 -7.29
CA PRO A 121 7.80 -10.16 -6.17
C PRO A 121 7.55 -8.75 -5.65
N LEU A 122 6.35 -8.48 -5.11
CA LEU A 122 6.02 -7.15 -4.58
C LEU A 122 6.23 -7.09 -3.07
N LEU A 123 6.87 -6.01 -2.62
CA LEU A 123 6.86 -5.55 -1.24
C LEU A 123 5.99 -4.29 -1.22
N LEU A 124 4.70 -4.47 -0.95
CA LEU A 124 3.70 -3.42 -1.02
C LEU A 124 3.42 -2.87 0.38
N VAL A 125 3.45 -1.55 0.52
CA VAL A 125 3.06 -0.83 1.74
C VAL A 125 1.78 -0.04 1.46
N TYR A 126 0.71 -0.40 2.15
CA TYR A 126 -0.59 0.24 2.05
C TYR A 126 -0.82 1.19 3.23
N GLY A 127 -1.01 2.48 2.96
CA GLY A 127 -1.18 3.52 4.00
C GLY A 127 0.14 4.07 4.53
N PHE A 128 1.19 4.11 3.71
CA PHE A 128 2.53 4.57 4.11
C PHE A 128 2.51 6.00 4.64
N LEU A 129 1.88 6.94 3.94
CA LEU A 129 1.76 8.34 4.35
C LEU A 129 0.85 8.46 5.56
N ASN A 130 -0.31 7.78 5.54
CA ASN A 130 -1.25 7.86 6.65
C ASN A 130 -0.63 7.43 7.99
N LEU A 131 0.23 6.40 7.97
CA LEU A 131 0.99 5.95 9.13
C LEU A 131 1.82 7.06 9.81
N HIS A 132 2.28 8.03 9.03
CA HIS A 132 3.14 9.10 9.52
C HIS A 132 2.33 10.32 9.97
N ARG A 133 1.13 10.57 9.40
CA ARG A 133 0.36 11.83 9.56
C ARG A 133 0.13 12.24 11.01
N ASP A 134 -0.27 11.29 11.86
CA ASP A 134 -0.60 11.55 13.26
C ASP A 134 0.59 11.32 14.21
N SER A 135 1.81 11.38 13.67
CA SER A 135 3.05 11.18 14.42
C SER A 135 4.03 12.32 14.22
N SER A 136 5.05 12.40 15.06
CA SER A 136 6.18 13.32 14.88
C SER A 136 7.02 13.02 13.63
N GLU A 137 6.75 11.90 12.95
CA GLU A 137 7.40 11.45 11.72
C GLU A 137 6.72 11.98 10.45
N TRP A 138 5.63 12.78 10.57
CA TRP A 138 5.08 13.54 9.46
C TRP A 138 6.00 14.71 9.06
N SER A 139 7.07 14.37 8.36
CA SER A 139 8.08 15.31 7.88
C SER A 139 8.83 14.75 6.68
N ALA A 140 9.53 15.60 5.93
CA ALA A 140 10.40 15.15 4.84
C ALA A 140 11.48 14.18 5.34
N GLN A 141 12.06 14.46 6.51
CA GLN A 141 13.01 13.58 7.20
C GLN A 141 12.38 12.21 7.53
N GLY A 142 11.24 12.19 8.20
CA GLY A 142 10.58 10.97 8.65
C GLY A 142 10.12 10.09 7.48
N LEU A 143 9.49 10.70 6.48
CA LEU A 143 9.08 10.03 5.24
C LEU A 143 10.30 9.50 4.47
N SER A 144 11.37 10.28 4.34
CA SER A 144 12.59 9.84 3.65
C SER A 144 13.26 8.67 4.36
N ASN A 145 13.29 8.67 5.69
CA ASN A 145 13.86 7.56 6.47
C ASN A 145 13.09 6.26 6.22
N SER A 146 11.76 6.30 6.32
CA SER A 146 10.92 5.11 6.09
C SER A 146 10.99 4.65 4.62
N ALA A 147 11.02 5.58 3.67
CA ALA A 147 11.20 5.30 2.24
C ALA A 147 12.53 4.61 1.96
N ALA A 148 13.64 5.14 2.50
CA ALA A 148 14.97 4.57 2.32
C ALA A 148 15.05 3.13 2.87
N VAL A 149 14.48 2.88 4.05
CA VAL A 149 14.43 1.55 4.65
C VAL A 149 13.59 0.58 3.80
N LEU A 150 12.46 1.02 3.23
CA LEU A 150 11.66 0.20 2.31
C LEU A 150 12.42 -0.14 1.02
N ILE A 151 13.07 0.85 0.41
CA ILE A 151 13.86 0.65 -0.80
C ILE A 151 15.00 -0.33 -0.55
N GLU A 152 15.73 -0.16 0.56
CA GLU A 152 16.86 -1.04 0.87
C GLU A 152 16.40 -2.46 1.19
N ALA A 153 15.33 -2.63 1.97
CA ALA A 153 14.75 -3.95 2.25
C ALA A 153 14.30 -4.67 0.98
N ALA A 154 13.64 -3.96 0.07
CA ALA A 154 13.21 -4.52 -1.21
C ALA A 154 14.39 -4.88 -2.11
N ARG A 155 15.40 -4.00 -2.21
CA ARG A 155 16.60 -4.23 -3.02
C ARG A 155 17.43 -5.41 -2.51
N ARG A 156 17.56 -5.55 -1.19
CA ARG A 156 18.26 -6.66 -0.51
C ARG A 156 17.65 -8.03 -0.81
N THR A 157 16.35 -8.07 -1.13
CA THR A 157 15.55 -9.29 -1.21
C THR A 157 15.03 -9.58 -2.62
N ASP A 158 15.42 -8.76 -3.62
CA ASP A 158 14.92 -8.79 -4.99
C ASP A 158 13.40 -8.56 -5.13
N PHE A 159 12.82 -7.79 -4.21
CA PHE A 159 11.43 -7.33 -4.29
C PHE A 159 11.33 -5.99 -5.00
N LYS A 160 10.19 -5.75 -5.64
CA LYS A 160 9.80 -4.44 -6.13
C LYS A 160 9.05 -3.69 -5.01
N PRO A 161 9.56 -2.56 -4.52
CA PRO A 161 8.87 -1.76 -3.51
C PRO A 161 7.73 -0.96 -4.15
N VAL A 162 6.55 -1.05 -3.54
CA VAL A 162 5.33 -0.35 -3.99
C VAL A 162 4.67 0.33 -2.80
N ILE A 163 4.26 1.59 -2.97
CA ILE A 163 3.42 2.30 -2.01
C ILE A 163 2.04 2.54 -2.62
N VAL A 164 0.99 2.32 -1.83
CA VAL A 164 -0.39 2.65 -2.16
C VAL A 164 -1.03 3.32 -0.94
N GLU A 165 -1.74 4.42 -1.10
CA GLU A 165 -2.52 5.01 0.00
C GLU A 165 -3.98 4.58 -0.06
N SER A 166 -4.69 4.70 1.06
CA SER A 166 -6.14 4.59 1.06
C SER A 166 -6.77 5.77 0.34
N LYS A 167 -7.90 5.55 -0.33
CA LYS A 167 -8.73 6.65 -0.82
C LYS A 167 -9.10 7.60 0.33
N GLY A 168 -9.02 8.91 0.07
CA GLY A 168 -9.25 9.94 1.09
C GLY A 168 -8.14 10.07 2.13
N ALA A 169 -6.97 9.42 1.97
CA ALA A 169 -5.86 9.55 2.91
C ALA A 169 -5.48 11.02 3.11
N GLY A 170 -5.48 11.49 4.36
CA GLY A 170 -5.22 12.89 4.70
C GLY A 170 -6.31 13.88 4.29
N GLY A 171 -7.50 13.41 3.94
CA GLY A 171 -8.61 14.26 3.47
C GLY A 171 -8.48 14.71 2.01
N HIS A 172 -7.59 14.10 1.23
CA HIS A 172 -7.33 14.48 -0.15
C HIS A 172 -8.28 13.78 -1.13
N GLU A 173 -8.88 14.57 -2.03
CA GLU A 173 -9.84 14.08 -3.02
C GLU A 173 -9.20 13.21 -4.11
N ASP A 174 -7.97 13.56 -4.52
CA ASP A 174 -7.26 12.85 -5.60
C ASP A 174 -5.76 12.67 -5.32
N PHE A 175 -5.11 11.86 -6.18
CA PHE A 175 -3.69 11.58 -6.05
C PHE A 175 -2.79 12.80 -6.23
N LYS A 176 -3.20 13.78 -7.05
CA LYS A 176 -2.41 14.98 -7.29
C LYS A 176 -2.43 15.89 -6.06
N ALA A 177 -3.58 16.04 -5.41
CA ALA A 177 -3.76 16.76 -4.16
C ALA A 177 -2.93 16.12 -3.05
N LEU A 178 -3.02 14.80 -2.88
CA LEU A 178 -2.19 14.05 -1.93
C LEU A 178 -0.69 14.32 -2.14
N LEU A 179 -0.22 14.29 -3.39
CA LEU A 179 1.21 14.50 -3.70
C LEU A 179 1.67 15.96 -3.53
N ARG A 180 0.77 16.93 -3.64
CA ARG A 180 1.05 18.36 -3.41
C ARG A 180 0.94 18.77 -1.95
N ASP A 181 0.49 17.87 -1.08
CA ASP A 181 0.41 18.14 0.36
C ASP A 181 1.81 18.46 0.91
N ASP A 182 1.85 19.42 1.84
CA ASP A 182 3.08 19.98 2.37
C ASP A 182 3.45 19.33 3.70
N VAL A 183 4.73 18.97 3.82
CA VAL A 183 5.31 18.45 5.07
C VAL A 183 6.44 19.35 5.55
N PRO A 184 6.64 19.53 6.87
CA PRO A 184 7.81 20.22 7.37
C PRO A 184 9.07 19.43 6.98
N VAL A 185 10.18 20.13 6.76
CA VAL A 185 11.44 19.44 6.38
C VAL A 185 11.95 18.52 7.49
N LEU A 186 11.82 18.92 8.77
CA LEU A 186 12.34 18.20 9.92
C LEU A 186 11.20 17.65 10.80
N SER A 187 11.45 16.51 11.43
CA SER A 187 10.55 15.93 12.42
C SER A 187 10.42 16.82 13.65
N GLY A 188 9.24 16.81 14.30
CA GLY A 188 8.96 17.62 15.49
C GLY A 188 8.66 19.10 15.21
N GLY A 189 8.46 19.48 13.95
CA GLY A 189 7.93 20.80 13.61
C GLY A 189 6.56 21.03 14.26
N SER A 190 6.36 22.17 14.91
CA SER A 190 5.05 22.53 15.47
C SER A 190 4.18 23.17 14.39
N ARG A 191 2.88 22.80 14.34
CA ARG A 191 1.86 23.57 13.61
C ARG A 191 1.46 24.77 14.47
N ARG A 192 1.54 25.97 13.91
CA ARG A 192 0.92 27.15 14.53
C ARG A 192 -0.61 27.00 14.52
N GLY A 193 -1.30 27.73 15.38
CA GLY A 193 -2.74 27.60 15.63
C GLY A 193 -3.67 27.71 14.41
N GLU A 194 -3.18 28.19 13.26
CA GLU A 194 -3.92 28.25 12.00
C GLU A 194 -3.58 27.10 11.03
N GLY A 195 -2.94 26.03 11.50
CA GLY A 195 -2.58 24.86 10.69
C GLY A 195 -1.31 25.04 9.83
N VAL A 196 -0.70 26.24 9.85
CA VAL A 196 0.55 26.58 9.16
C VAL A 196 1.75 25.99 9.90
N TRP A 197 2.59 25.24 9.20
CA TRP A 197 3.83 24.68 9.75
C TRP A 197 4.84 25.77 10.08
N THR A 198 5.55 25.61 11.19
CA THR A 198 6.65 26.51 11.53
C THR A 198 7.90 26.11 10.75
N GLY A 199 8.37 26.97 9.85
CA GLY A 199 9.61 26.77 9.09
C GLY A 199 9.39 26.40 7.62
N ARG A 200 10.39 25.77 7.01
CA ARG A 200 10.34 25.37 5.59
C ARG A 200 9.51 24.09 5.43
N THR A 201 8.57 24.13 4.50
CA THR A 201 7.82 22.97 4.03
C THR A 201 8.31 22.51 2.67
N VAL A 202 7.91 21.31 2.28
CA VAL A 202 8.19 20.70 0.99
C VAL A 202 7.05 19.76 0.62
N GLU A 203 6.72 19.69 -0.67
CA GLU A 203 5.67 18.80 -1.16
C GLU A 203 6.06 17.32 -1.00
N ILE A 204 5.10 16.46 -0.64
CA ILE A 204 5.27 15.00 -0.59
C ILE A 204 5.86 14.46 -1.91
N LYS A 205 5.41 14.98 -3.04
CA LYS A 205 5.90 14.62 -4.37
C LYS A 205 7.42 14.77 -4.49
N GLN A 206 7.96 15.87 -3.96
CA GLN A 206 9.39 16.14 -4.01
C GLN A 206 10.17 15.21 -3.09
N VAL A 207 9.62 14.88 -1.91
CA VAL A 207 10.24 13.95 -0.96
C VAL A 207 10.27 12.52 -1.51
N LEU A 208 9.12 11.97 -1.86
CA LEU A 208 9.01 10.59 -2.36
C LEU A 208 9.58 10.44 -3.78
N GLY A 209 9.56 11.49 -4.60
CA GLY A 209 10.09 11.49 -5.96
C GLY A 209 11.59 11.24 -6.06
N ARG A 210 12.33 11.35 -4.94
CA ARG A 210 13.75 10.96 -4.86
C ARG A 210 13.95 9.45 -4.92
N TRP A 211 12.94 8.68 -4.52
CA TRP A 211 13.01 7.24 -4.33
C TRP A 211 12.08 6.47 -5.28
N PHE A 212 10.93 7.07 -5.62
CA PHE A 212 9.84 6.41 -6.35
C PHE A 212 9.42 7.18 -7.59
N ARG A 213 8.90 6.43 -8.57
CA ARG A 213 8.10 6.98 -9.67
C ARG A 213 6.61 6.91 -9.34
N PHE A 214 5.85 7.91 -9.75
CA PHE A 214 4.40 7.97 -9.53
C PHE A 214 3.65 7.38 -10.74
N GLN A 215 2.64 6.54 -10.49
CA GLN A 215 1.85 5.87 -11.53
C GLN A 215 0.37 5.78 -11.11
N MET A 216 -0.52 5.67 -12.09
CA MET A 216 -1.92 5.30 -11.82
C MET A 216 -1.99 3.78 -11.63
N GLY A 217 -2.66 3.34 -10.57
CA GLY A 217 -3.00 1.93 -10.39
C GLY A 217 -4.16 1.54 -11.30
N GLN A 218 -4.17 0.27 -11.72
CA GLN A 218 -5.27 -0.32 -12.49
C GLN A 218 -6.27 -0.91 -11.51
N TRP A 219 -7.15 -0.05 -10.96
CA TRP A 219 -8.11 -0.42 -9.93
C TRP A 219 -9.45 -0.92 -10.50
N ASP A 220 -9.79 -0.56 -11.74
CA ASP A 220 -11.03 -0.93 -12.44
C ASP A 220 -11.00 -2.34 -13.06
N VAL A 221 -10.24 -3.26 -12.45
CA VAL A 221 -10.09 -4.64 -12.92
C VAL A 221 -11.08 -5.52 -12.20
#